data_AF-A0A147BKD7-F1
#
_entry.id   AF-A0A147BKD7-F1
#
_cell.length_a   1.000
_cell.length_b   1.000
_cell.length_c   1.000
_cell.angle_alpha   90.00
_cell.angle_beta   90.00
_cell.angle_gamma   90.00
#
_symmetry.space_group_name_H-M   'P 1'
#
loop_
_entity.id
_entity.type
_entity.pdbx_description
1 polymer ?
#
loop_
_entity_poly.entity_id
_entity_poly.type
_entity_poly.pdbx_seq_one_letter_code
_entity_poly.pdbx_strand_id
1 'polypeptide(L)'
;LAYKSIVQSTLDYAAIIWDPFITTNINKIDSVQKKAARFIYNSFGRTSVTELLARANLPPLTQRNRHSRLKLLFQLIKGHYKIDISQLVSFCSGYATRQRHDLTITTFRARNNCFKYSF
;
A
#
# COMPACT_ATOMS: atom_id res chain seq x y z
N LEU A 1 14.45 -5.70 -14.68
CA LEU A 1 13.82 -6.91 -14.10
C LEU A 1 14.14 -7.06 -12.61
N ALA A 2 15.43 -7.10 -12.23
CA ALA A 2 15.89 -7.36 -10.85
C ALA A 2 15.25 -6.49 -9.75
N TYR A 3 15.09 -5.17 -9.98
CA TYR A 3 14.42 -4.29 -9.02
C TYR A 3 12.98 -4.74 -8.73
N LYS A 4 12.21 -5.09 -9.78
CA LYS A 4 10.80 -5.50 -9.65
C LYS A 4 10.67 -6.85 -8.92
N SER A 5 11.57 -7.78 -9.18
CA SER A 5 11.48 -9.15 -8.64
C SER A 5 11.95 -9.27 -7.20
N ILE A 6 12.90 -8.44 -6.75
CA ILE A 6 13.52 -8.57 -5.42
C ILE A 6 13.12 -7.40 -4.53
N VAL A 7 13.45 -6.17 -4.93
CA VAL A 7 13.26 -4.99 -4.06
C VAL A 7 11.80 -4.60 -3.98
N GLN A 8 11.11 -4.55 -5.13
CA GLN A 8 9.70 -4.19 -5.15
C GLN A 8 8.82 -5.27 -4.50
N SER A 9 9.06 -6.56 -4.77
CA SER A 9 8.29 -7.65 -4.18
C SER A 9 8.40 -7.68 -2.65
N THR A 10 9.59 -7.47 -2.10
CA THR A 10 9.82 -7.40 -0.65
C THR A 10 9.15 -6.17 -0.03
N LEU A 11 9.21 -5.02 -0.70
CA LEU A 11 8.51 -3.80 -0.25
C LEU A 11 6.99 -3.97 -0.30
N ASP A 12 6.45 -4.53 -1.38
CA ASP A 12 5.00 -4.72 -1.54
C ASP A 12 4.45 -5.72 -0.51
N TYR A 13 5.24 -6.72 -0.11
CA TYR A 13 4.92 -7.63 1.00
C TYR A 13 5.00 -6.90 2.37
N ALA A 14 6.09 -6.17 2.62
CA ALA A 14 6.28 -5.45 3.88
C ALA A 14 5.24 -4.33 4.09
N ALA A 15 4.74 -3.72 3.01
CA ALA A 15 3.76 -2.64 3.04
C ALA A 15 2.43 -3.03 3.73
N ILE A 16 2.10 -4.31 3.79
CA ILE A 16 0.94 -4.82 4.52
C ILE A 16 1.10 -4.61 6.03
N ILE A 17 2.32 -4.84 6.53
CA ILE A 17 2.64 -4.80 7.96
C ILE A 17 3.04 -3.38 8.36
N TRP A 18 3.81 -2.72 7.51
CA TRP A 18 4.40 -1.41 7.77
C TRP A 18 4.21 -0.47 6.58
N ASP A 19 3.21 0.40 6.70
CA ASP A 19 2.94 1.50 5.77
C ASP A 19 3.32 2.82 6.45
N PRO A 20 4.51 3.38 6.19
CA PRO A 20 4.95 4.59 6.85
C PRO A 20 4.11 5.79 6.40
N PHE A 21 3.52 6.51 7.35
CA PHE A 21 2.76 7.73 7.09
C PHE A 21 3.60 9.01 7.14
N ILE A 22 4.79 8.95 7.76
CA ILE A 22 5.68 10.10 7.89
C ILE A 22 6.41 10.32 6.56
N THR A 23 6.35 11.54 6.04
CA THR A 23 6.98 11.95 4.77
C THR A 23 8.47 11.62 4.70
N THR A 24 9.20 11.74 5.81
CA THR A 24 10.63 11.39 5.88
C THR A 24 10.90 9.92 5.58
N ASN A 25 10.09 9.01 6.13
CA ASN A 25 10.22 7.57 5.89
C ASN A 25 9.77 7.19 4.49
N ILE A 26 8.67 7.80 4.02
CA ILE A 26 8.22 7.65 2.62
C ILE A 26 9.35 8.04 1.67
N ASN A 27 9.95 9.23 1.87
CA ASN A 27 11.04 9.74 1.04
C ASN A 27 12.26 8.82 1.04
N LYS A 28 12.59 8.18 2.18
CA LYS A 28 13.69 7.20 2.26
C LYS A 28 13.43 5.99 1.35
N ILE A 29 12.24 5.41 1.41
CA ILE A 29 11.88 4.25 0.56
C ILE A 29 11.82 4.67 -0.91
N ASP A 30 11.19 5.81 -1.19
CA ASP A 30 11.05 6.37 -2.53
C ASP A 30 12.42 6.71 -3.16
N SER A 31 13.41 7.06 -2.33
CA SER A 31 14.79 7.28 -2.77
C SER A 31 15.45 6.02 -3.33
N VAL A 32 15.12 4.84 -2.81
CA VAL A 32 15.63 3.55 -3.30
C VAL A 32 15.08 3.28 -4.70
N GLN A 33 13.77 3.51 -4.90
CA GLN A 33 13.11 3.39 -6.21
C GLN A 33 13.73 4.36 -7.23
N LYS A 34 13.97 5.61 -6.82
CA LYS A 34 14.62 6.64 -7.65
C LYS A 34 16.04 6.26 -8.06
N LYS A 35 16.84 5.72 -7.13
CA LYS A 35 18.19 5.19 -7.41
C LYS A 35 18.13 4.01 -8.38
N ALA A 36 17.19 3.09 -8.18
CA ALA A 36 17.00 1.96 -9.09
C ALA A 36 16.64 2.41 -10.51
N ALA A 37 15.78 3.41 -10.67
CA ALA A 37 15.44 3.96 -11.98
C ALA A 37 16.67 4.55 -12.68
N ARG A 38 17.51 5.30 -11.96
CA ARG A 38 18.78 5.83 -12.50
C ARG A 38 19.73 4.71 -12.92
N PHE A 39 19.84 3.65 -12.11
CA PHE A 39 20.67 2.49 -12.42
C PHE A 39 20.18 1.75 -13.68
N ILE A 40 18.86 1.52 -13.82
CA ILE A 40 18.27 0.83 -14.97
C ILE A 40 18.56 1.57 -16.28
N TYR A 41 18.46 2.91 -16.28
CA TYR A 41 18.70 3.73 -17.47
C TYR A 41 20.12 4.26 -17.58
N ASN A 42 21.03 3.81 -16.71
CA ASN A 42 22.41 4.31 -16.62
C ASN A 42 22.49 5.86 -16.63
N SER A 43 21.53 6.52 -15.99
CA SER A 43 21.30 7.96 -16.12
C SER A 43 21.63 8.68 -14.82
N PHE A 44 22.89 9.06 -14.69
CA PHE A 44 23.41 9.73 -13.48
C PHE A 44 23.51 11.26 -13.62
N GLY A 45 23.22 11.82 -14.80
CA GLY A 45 23.23 13.25 -15.07
C GLY A 45 21.98 14.00 -14.60
N ARG A 46 21.77 15.20 -15.18
CA ARG A 46 20.60 16.07 -14.99
C ARG A 46 19.37 15.55 -15.75
N THR A 47 18.93 14.34 -15.44
CA THR A 47 17.68 13.80 -15.96
C THR A 47 16.58 13.86 -14.90
N SER A 48 15.36 14.11 -15.37
CA SER A 48 14.17 14.06 -14.54
C SER A 48 13.91 12.62 -14.10
N VAL A 49 13.97 12.37 -12.79
CA VAL A 49 13.76 11.02 -12.25
C VAL A 49 12.30 10.59 -12.39
N THR A 50 11.36 11.54 -12.36
CA THR A 50 9.93 11.24 -12.56
C THR A 50 9.67 10.71 -13.97
N GLU A 51 10.34 11.26 -15.00
CA GLU A 51 10.29 10.73 -16.36
C GLU A 51 10.91 9.33 -16.46
N LEU A 52 12.04 9.10 -15.79
CA LEU A 52 12.66 7.76 -15.75
C LEU A 52 11.74 6.73 -15.08
N LEU A 53 11.04 7.10 -14.01
CA LEU A 53 10.07 6.23 -13.34
C LEU A 53 8.87 5.92 -14.23
N ALA A 54 8.37 6.93 -14.95
CA ALA A 54 7.30 6.74 -15.94
C ALA A 54 7.75 5.79 -17.05
N ARG A 55 8.95 5.99 -17.62
CA ARG A 55 9.54 5.08 -18.63
C ARG A 55 9.73 3.66 -18.09
N ALA A 56 10.11 3.49 -16.82
CA ALA A 56 10.28 2.18 -16.18
C ALA A 56 8.95 1.47 -15.86
N ASN A 57 7.81 2.14 -16.07
CA ASN A 57 6.49 1.70 -15.60
C ASN A 57 6.54 1.36 -14.10
N LEU A 58 7.11 2.27 -13.30
CA LEU A 58 7.23 2.13 -11.86
C LEU A 58 6.33 3.15 -11.15
N PRO A 59 5.13 2.73 -10.68
CA PRO A 59 4.20 3.64 -10.01
C PRO A 59 4.75 4.09 -8.65
N PRO A 60 4.25 5.22 -8.11
CA PRO A 60 4.66 5.74 -6.82
C PRO A 60 4.34 4.76 -5.68
N LEU A 61 5.17 4.79 -4.63
CA LEU A 61 5.05 3.89 -3.47
C LEU A 61 3.65 3.93 -2.84
N THR A 62 3.09 5.12 -2.66
CA THR A 62 1.77 5.31 -2.03
C THR A 62 0.65 4.61 -2.78
N GLN A 63 0.67 4.66 -4.12
CA GLN A 63 -0.32 3.99 -4.96
C GLN A 63 -0.18 2.47 -4.85
N ARG A 64 1.06 1.95 -4.84
CA ARG A 64 1.34 0.52 -4.69
C ARG A 64 0.88 0.00 -3.33
N ASN A 65 1.27 0.68 -2.24
CA ASN A 65 0.86 0.33 -0.89
C ASN A 65 -0.67 0.31 -0.75
N ARG A 66 -1.35 1.33 -1.30
CA ARG A 66 -2.81 1.37 -1.31
C ARG A 66 -3.41 0.17 -2.04
N HIS A 67 -2.86 -0.21 -3.20
CA HIS A 67 -3.33 -1.36 -3.95
C HIS A 67 -3.13 -2.67 -3.16
N SER A 68 -1.94 -2.89 -2.59
CA SER A 68 -1.63 -4.08 -1.79
C SER A 68 -2.54 -4.21 -0.58
N ARG A 69 -2.80 -3.10 0.14
CA ARG A 69 -3.72 -3.04 1.28
C ARG A 69 -5.16 -3.39 0.87
N LEU A 70 -5.67 -2.79 -0.20
CA LEU A 70 -7.02 -3.06 -0.69
C LEU A 70 -7.16 -4.51 -1.15
N LYS A 71 -6.14 -5.06 -1.81
CA LYS A 71 -6.12 -6.46 -2.24
C LYS A 71 -6.16 -7.41 -1.04
N LEU A 72 -5.37 -7.14 -0.01
CA LEU A 72 -5.38 -7.92 1.23
C LEU A 72 -6.76 -7.84 1.91
N LEU A 73 -7.31 -6.63 2.05
CA LEU A 73 -8.61 -6.41 2.67
C LEU A 73 -9.71 -7.19 1.93
N PHE A 74 -9.73 -7.12 0.60
CA PHE A 74 -10.66 -7.89 -0.23
C PHE A 74 -10.52 -9.40 0.01
N GLN A 75 -9.28 -9.90 0.04
CA GLN A 75 -9.00 -11.32 0.25
C GLN A 75 -9.40 -11.78 1.66
N LEU A 76 -9.24 -10.94 2.68
CA LEU A 76 -9.70 -11.19 4.03
C LEU A 76 -11.23 -11.31 4.04
N ILE A 77 -11.96 -10.30 3.55
CA ILE A 77 -13.44 -10.32 3.53
C ILE A 77 -13.99 -11.54 2.78
N LYS A 78 -13.34 -11.96 1.70
CA LYS A 78 -13.75 -13.13 0.90
C LYS A 78 -13.32 -14.47 1.50
N GLY A 79 -12.64 -14.50 2.64
CA GLY A 79 -12.25 -15.73 3.33
C GLY A 79 -11.14 -16.52 2.63
N HIS A 80 -10.31 -15.87 1.80
CA HIS A 80 -9.13 -16.53 1.22
C HIS A 80 -8.07 -16.89 2.26
N TYR A 81 -8.11 -16.23 3.41
CA TYR A 81 -7.28 -16.55 4.57
C TYR A 81 -8.12 -17.32 5.59
N LYS A 82 -7.59 -18.42 6.13
CA LYS A 82 -8.19 -19.19 7.23
C LYS A 82 -8.01 -18.48 8.58
N ILE A 83 -8.39 -17.20 8.62
CA ILE A 83 -8.27 -16.32 9.77
C ILE A 83 -9.69 -15.92 10.18
N ASP A 84 -9.97 -15.94 11.47
CA ASP A 84 -11.23 -15.41 11.98
C ASP A 84 -11.22 -13.89 11.90
N ILE A 85 -12.01 -13.36 10.98
CA ILE A 85 -12.09 -11.92 10.66
C ILE A 85 -13.00 -11.18 11.64
N SER A 86 -13.82 -11.91 12.42
CA SER A 86 -14.81 -11.32 13.33
C SER A 86 -14.19 -10.36 14.37
N GLN A 87 -12.94 -10.62 14.78
CA GLN A 87 -12.19 -9.79 15.72
C GLN A 87 -11.49 -8.59 15.06
N LEU A 88 -11.28 -8.64 13.74
CA LEU A 88 -10.49 -7.66 12.99
C LEU A 88 -11.36 -6.64 12.25
N VAL A 89 -12.51 -7.07 11.75
CA VAL A 89 -13.40 -6.26 10.92
C VAL A 89 -14.83 -6.43 11.40
N SER A 90 -15.41 -5.34 11.89
CA SER A 90 -16.84 -5.26 12.16
C SER A 90 -17.56 -4.71 10.92
N PHE A 91 -18.51 -5.50 10.43
CA PHE A 91 -19.47 -5.04 9.43
C PHE A 91 -20.55 -4.23 10.12
N CYS A 92 -21.01 -3.18 9.45
CA CYS A 92 -22.05 -2.33 9.99
C CYS A 92 -23.34 -3.16 10.13
N SER A 93 -23.99 -3.12 11.31
CA SER A 93 -25.22 -3.87 11.62
C SER A 93 -26.45 -2.98 11.90
N GLY A 94 -26.32 -1.65 11.79
CA GLY A 94 -27.43 -0.70 12.03
C GLY A 94 -28.47 -0.61 10.90
N TYR A 95 -29.38 0.36 10.97
CA TYR A 95 -30.43 0.61 9.97
C TYR A 95 -29.88 0.81 8.54
N ALA A 96 -30.57 0.24 7.56
CA ALA A 96 -30.22 0.37 6.14
C ALA A 96 -30.58 1.78 5.63
N THR A 97 -29.56 2.53 5.20
CA THR A 97 -29.76 3.73 4.37
C THR A 97 -29.65 3.34 2.89
N ARG A 98 -30.25 4.13 1.99
CA ARG A 98 -30.29 3.82 0.54
C ARG A 98 -28.91 3.62 -0.13
N GLN A 99 -27.82 4.00 0.52
CA GLN A 99 -26.45 3.87 0.00
C GLN A 99 -25.63 2.78 0.70
N ARG A 100 -26.24 1.92 1.49
CA ARG A 100 -25.52 0.92 2.28
C ARG A 100 -25.46 -0.44 1.58
N HIS A 101 -24.31 -1.10 1.71
CA HIS A 101 -24.07 -2.46 1.25
C HIS A 101 -23.72 -3.36 2.45
N ASP A 102 -23.98 -4.66 2.33
CA ASP A 102 -23.78 -5.63 3.41
C ASP A 102 -22.31 -5.75 3.83
N LEU A 103 -21.40 -5.50 2.89
CA LEU A 103 -19.95 -5.48 3.11
C LEU A 103 -19.39 -4.12 3.57
N THR A 104 -20.25 -3.17 3.96
CA THR A 104 -19.79 -1.87 4.46
C THR A 104 -19.13 -2.05 5.85
N ILE A 105 -17.83 -1.75 5.92
CA ILE A 105 -17.02 -1.85 7.13
C ILE A 105 -17.20 -0.59 7.99
N THR A 106 -17.30 -0.76 9.30
CA THR A 106 -17.29 0.36 10.25
C THR A 106 -15.85 0.87 10.46
N THR A 107 -15.65 2.19 10.47
CA THR A 107 -14.31 2.75 10.67
C THR A 107 -13.80 2.47 12.09
N PHE A 108 -12.60 1.90 12.19
CA PHE A 108 -11.93 1.70 13.47
C PHE A 108 -11.36 3.03 13.98
N ARG A 109 -11.82 3.49 15.14
CA ARG A 109 -11.30 4.72 15.75
C ARG A 109 -10.11 4.38 16.64
N ALA A 110 -8.91 4.62 16.13
CA ALA A 110 -7.68 4.51 16.90
C ALA A 110 -7.40 5.77 17.74
N ARG A 111 -7.02 5.60 19.01
CA ARG A 111 -6.43 6.69 19.83
C ARG A 111 -4.92 6.85 19.60
N ASN A 112 -4.24 5.78 19.19
CA ASN A 112 -2.79 5.75 18.97
C ASN A 112 -2.46 5.86 17.48
N ASN A 113 -1.35 6.53 17.16
CA ASN A 113 -0.90 6.74 15.76
C ASN A 113 -0.66 5.42 15.00
N CYS A 114 -0.37 4.32 15.70
CA CYS A 114 -0.14 3.00 15.11
C CYS A 114 -1.32 2.49 14.26
N PHE A 115 -2.56 2.87 14.59
CA PHE A 115 -3.76 2.44 13.87
C PHE A 115 -4.50 3.62 13.19
N LYS A 116 -3.87 4.80 13.14
CA LYS A 116 -4.53 6.00 12.59
C LYS A 116 -4.75 5.92 11.07
N TYR A 117 -3.87 5.20 10.38
CA TYR A 117 -3.94 4.98 8.92
C TYR A 117 -4.22 3.51 8.56
N SER A 118 -4.64 2.70 9.54
CA SER A 118 -5.08 1.33 9.25
C SER A 118 -6.47 1.38 8.61
N PHE A 119 -6.56 0.75 7.43
CA PHE A 119 -7.70 0.65 6.50
C PHE A 119 -8.04 1.93 5.73
#